data_AF-A0AAD9XRM0-F1
#
_entry.id   AF-A0AAD9XRM0-F1
#
_cell.length_a   1.000
_cell.length_b   1.000
_cell.length_c   1.000
_cell.angle_alpha   90.00
_cell.angle_beta   90.00
_cell.angle_gamma   90.00
#
_symmetry.space_group_name_H-M   'P 1'
#
loop_
_entity.id
_entity.type
_entity.pdbx_description
1 polymer ?
#
loop_
_entity_poly.entity_id
_entity_poly.type
_entity_poly.pdbx_seq_one_letter_code
_entity_poly.pdbx_strand_id
1 'polypeptide(L)'
;MEKPIATLDIDTTCSSWNYSGQRLATGSLHGTITVFDSPDPASSSPFSSTSKTRVHDDAVLKVVWVPPEYGDAVACVCKDGSLSLWEEVVEDAQPLQWKLCKSFKNKSTQVLDVQFGVCSTSLKMVVACSDGHVKVYELIDPLELKNWQLQAEFQNVIDSLSTFAKTSCLSASISWNPQKGESQEASFVLGFNSNTQQLNSSKVWEFDQAHNRWVPVAELALPADKGDQVYSVAWAPNIGRSYEVIAVSTNKGIAIWHVGSNPDLDGRLSVEKVALLSGHGGEVWQMEWDMSGMTLATTGSDGMVRLWQANLNGVWHEQAAFEPTS
;
A
#
# COMPACT_ATOMS: atom_id res chain seq x y z
N MET A 1 -29.53 -10.61 -8.91
CA MET A 1 -29.13 -9.72 -10.02
C MET A 1 -28.18 -8.73 -9.40
N GLU A 2 -26.88 -8.91 -9.64
CA GLU A 2 -25.85 -8.03 -9.08
C GLU A 2 -26.00 -6.65 -9.72
N LYS A 3 -26.07 -5.60 -8.90
CA LYS A 3 -26.22 -4.23 -9.37
C LYS A 3 -24.81 -3.60 -9.36
N PRO A 4 -24.32 -3.06 -10.48
CA PRO A 4 -23.00 -2.44 -10.50
C PRO A 4 -22.97 -1.25 -9.54
N ILE A 5 -21.93 -1.19 -8.71
CA ILE A 5 -21.73 -0.10 -7.74
C ILE A 5 -21.14 1.14 -8.41
N ALA A 6 -20.33 0.98 -9.46
CA ALA A 6 -19.72 2.06 -10.22
C ALA A 6 -19.42 1.56 -11.63
N THR A 7 -19.47 2.45 -12.62
CA THR A 7 -18.96 2.18 -13.98
C THR A 7 -17.68 2.98 -14.16
N LEU A 8 -16.57 2.28 -14.32
CA LEU A 8 -15.25 2.89 -14.50
C LEU A 8 -14.96 3.08 -15.99
N ASP A 9 -14.09 4.05 -16.30
CA ASP A 9 -13.62 4.27 -17.66
C ASP A 9 -12.74 3.10 -18.12
N ILE A 10 -12.78 2.76 -19.42
CA ILE A 10 -12.03 1.62 -19.99
C ILE A 10 -10.50 1.77 -19.86
N ASP A 11 -10.02 3.01 -19.70
CA ASP A 11 -8.60 3.33 -19.54
C ASP A 11 -8.18 3.37 -18.06
N THR A 12 -9.02 2.90 -17.13
CA THR A 12 -8.69 2.85 -15.70
C THR A 12 -7.55 1.87 -15.44
N THR A 13 -6.50 2.35 -14.77
CA THR A 13 -5.27 1.61 -14.47
C THR A 13 -5.12 1.26 -13.00
N CYS A 14 -5.73 2.04 -12.10
CA CYS A 14 -5.72 1.77 -10.67
C CYS A 14 -6.96 2.38 -9.98
N SER A 15 -7.27 1.90 -8.78
CA SER A 15 -8.38 2.38 -7.98
C SER A 15 -8.05 2.32 -6.49
N SER A 16 -8.56 3.26 -5.71
CA SER A 16 -8.46 3.26 -4.25
C SER A 16 -9.71 3.83 -3.60
N TRP A 17 -10.24 3.08 -2.63
CA TRP A 17 -11.25 3.57 -1.72
C TRP A 17 -10.66 4.58 -0.73
N ASN A 18 -11.47 5.54 -0.31
CA ASN A 18 -11.14 6.39 0.82
C ASN A 18 -11.39 5.66 2.15
N TYR A 19 -10.95 6.25 3.26
CA TYR A 19 -11.04 5.64 4.59
C TYR A 19 -12.48 5.38 5.08
N SER A 20 -13.49 6.06 4.53
CA SER A 20 -14.90 5.85 4.87
C SER A 20 -15.62 4.85 3.96
N GLY A 21 -15.00 4.43 2.85
CA GLY A 21 -15.64 3.60 1.83
C GLY A 21 -16.75 4.31 1.04
N GLN A 22 -16.87 5.63 1.17
CA GLN A 22 -17.92 6.43 0.52
C GLN A 22 -17.43 7.18 -0.73
N ARG A 23 -16.12 7.15 -0.97
CA ARG A 23 -15.49 7.77 -2.14
C ARG A 23 -14.51 6.79 -2.77
N LEU A 24 -14.47 6.77 -4.09
CA LEU A 24 -13.55 5.97 -4.89
C LEU A 24 -12.77 6.90 -5.81
N ALA A 25 -11.44 6.83 -5.75
CA ALA A 25 -10.59 7.51 -6.71
C ALA A 25 -10.04 6.48 -7.70
N THR A 26 -10.00 6.83 -8.99
CA THR A 26 -9.37 6.02 -10.02
C THR A 26 -8.33 6.82 -10.79
N GLY A 27 -7.27 6.13 -11.19
CA GLY A 27 -6.25 6.65 -12.10
C GLY A 27 -6.46 6.10 -13.51
N SER A 28 -6.10 6.88 -14.52
CA SER A 28 -6.26 6.52 -15.93
C SER A 28 -4.93 6.45 -16.69
N LEU A 29 -4.93 5.72 -17.82
CA LEU A 29 -3.80 5.61 -18.75
C LEU A 29 -3.36 6.96 -19.33
N HIS A 30 -4.24 7.96 -19.32
CA HIS A 30 -3.99 9.31 -19.86
C HIS A 30 -3.65 10.35 -18.79
N GLY A 31 -3.25 9.91 -17.59
CA GLY A 31 -2.79 10.81 -16.54
C GLY A 31 -3.91 11.58 -15.87
N THR A 32 -5.10 11.00 -15.80
CA THR A 32 -6.29 11.61 -15.19
C THR A 32 -6.65 10.88 -13.90
N ILE A 33 -7.01 11.65 -12.87
CA ILE A 33 -7.68 11.14 -11.67
C ILE A 33 -9.16 11.48 -11.77
N THR A 34 -10.00 10.47 -11.58
CA THR A 34 -11.46 10.62 -11.48
C THR A 34 -11.89 10.23 -10.07
N VAL A 35 -12.70 11.07 -9.43
CA VAL A 35 -13.28 10.76 -8.11
C VAL A 35 -14.76 10.52 -8.28
N PHE A 36 -15.22 9.45 -7.65
CA PHE A 36 -16.59 9.01 -7.61
C PHE A 36 -17.09 9.07 -6.18
N ASP A 37 -18.25 9.67 -5.98
CA ASP A 37 -18.89 9.76 -4.67
C ASP A 37 -20.21 8.99 -4.67
N SER A 38 -20.58 8.45 -3.52
CA SER A 38 -21.92 7.91 -3.30
C SER A 38 -22.90 9.07 -3.04
N PRO A 39 -23.98 9.21 -3.82
CA PRO A 39 -24.94 10.31 -3.65
C PRO A 39 -25.75 10.22 -2.35
N ASP A 40 -25.84 9.02 -1.75
CA ASP A 40 -26.46 8.81 -0.43
C ASP A 40 -25.96 7.50 0.19
N PRO A 41 -25.29 7.53 1.37
CA PRO A 41 -24.78 6.34 2.05
C PRO A 41 -25.88 5.35 2.50
N ALA A 42 -27.15 5.77 2.56
CA ALA A 42 -28.30 4.90 2.84
C ALA A 42 -28.94 4.33 1.58
N SER A 43 -28.57 4.82 0.39
CA SER A 43 -29.15 4.39 -0.88
C SER A 43 -28.30 3.32 -1.57
N SER A 44 -28.95 2.40 -2.28
CA SER A 44 -28.27 1.46 -3.21
C SER A 44 -27.97 2.08 -4.58
N SER A 45 -27.80 3.40 -4.62
CA SER A 45 -27.53 4.13 -5.86
C SER A 45 -26.08 3.90 -6.28
N PRO A 46 -25.80 3.76 -7.59
CA PRO A 46 -24.43 3.64 -8.05
C PRO A 46 -23.67 4.95 -7.79
N PHE A 47 -22.37 4.82 -7.55
CA PHE A 47 -21.43 5.92 -7.49
C PHE A 47 -21.44 6.69 -8.81
N SER A 48 -21.36 8.02 -8.69
CA SER A 48 -21.28 8.92 -9.84
C SER A 48 -19.96 9.67 -9.83
N SER A 49 -19.36 9.84 -11.01
CA SER A 49 -18.17 10.68 -11.19
C SER A 49 -18.50 12.13 -10.83
N THR A 50 -17.87 12.65 -9.78
CA THR A 50 -18.06 14.03 -9.31
C THR A 50 -16.95 14.95 -9.78
N SER A 51 -15.75 14.41 -10.04
CA SER A 51 -14.62 15.21 -10.52
C SER A 51 -13.69 14.39 -11.40
N LYS A 52 -13.09 15.07 -12.38
CA LYS A 52 -12.12 14.51 -13.32
C LYS A 52 -11.03 15.54 -13.58
N THR A 53 -9.83 15.26 -13.11
CA THR A 53 -8.71 16.20 -13.15
C THR A 53 -7.50 15.56 -13.82
N ARG A 54 -6.93 16.25 -14.80
CA ARG A 54 -5.70 15.83 -15.46
C ARG A 54 -4.50 16.21 -14.60
N VAL A 55 -3.76 15.21 -14.13
CA VAL A 55 -2.65 15.37 -13.18
C VAL A 55 -1.28 15.19 -13.82
N HIS A 56 -1.19 14.43 -14.91
CA HIS A 56 0.07 14.15 -15.60
C HIS A 56 -0.14 13.89 -17.10
N ASP A 57 0.95 13.84 -17.85
CA ASP A 57 0.98 13.44 -19.27
C ASP A 57 1.15 11.93 -19.47
N ASP A 58 1.37 11.17 -18.40
CA ASP A 58 1.63 9.72 -18.41
C ASP A 58 0.61 9.01 -17.49
N ALA A 59 0.48 7.69 -17.61
CA ALA A 59 -0.48 6.87 -16.89
C ALA A 59 -0.34 6.98 -15.37
N VAL A 60 -1.47 7.09 -14.66
CA VAL A 60 -1.49 7.01 -13.19
C VAL A 60 -1.50 5.55 -12.76
N LEU A 61 -0.45 5.06 -12.12
CA LEU A 61 -0.31 3.65 -11.73
C LEU A 61 -0.78 3.36 -10.30
N LYS A 62 -0.79 4.36 -9.42
CA LYS A 62 -1.33 4.22 -8.07
C LYS A 62 -1.97 5.53 -7.62
N VAL A 63 -3.07 5.40 -6.88
CA VAL A 63 -3.73 6.49 -6.14
C VAL A 63 -3.89 6.05 -4.70
N VAL A 64 -3.61 6.94 -3.74
CA VAL A 64 -3.78 6.68 -2.30
C VAL A 64 -4.39 7.90 -1.64
N TRP A 65 -5.40 7.70 -0.82
CA TRP A 65 -6.02 8.77 -0.05
C TRP A 65 -5.13 9.21 1.12
N VAL A 66 -5.04 10.51 1.32
CA VAL A 66 -4.50 11.10 2.54
C VAL A 66 -5.49 10.83 3.68
N PRO A 67 -5.04 10.56 4.92
CA PRO A 67 -5.95 10.37 6.04
C PRO A 67 -6.86 11.58 6.24
N PRO A 68 -8.16 11.37 6.53
CA PRO A 68 -9.18 12.42 6.49
C PRO A 68 -8.95 13.53 7.54
N GLU A 69 -8.15 13.27 8.57
CA GLU A 69 -7.75 14.26 9.58
C GLU A 69 -6.90 15.40 8.98
N TYR A 70 -6.32 15.19 7.80
CA TYR A 70 -5.48 16.16 7.08
C TYR A 70 -6.17 16.72 5.82
N GLY A 71 -7.48 16.49 5.66
CA GLY A 71 -8.28 16.99 4.54
C GLY A 71 -8.52 15.99 3.41
N ASP A 72 -9.38 16.37 2.47
CA ASP A 72 -9.70 15.59 1.29
C ASP A 72 -8.58 15.71 0.24
N ALA A 73 -7.60 14.82 0.32
CA ALA A 73 -6.45 14.82 -0.58
C ALA A 73 -6.08 13.41 -1.04
N VAL A 74 -5.42 13.34 -2.20
CA VAL A 74 -4.90 12.10 -2.78
C VAL A 74 -3.45 12.27 -3.21
N ALA A 75 -2.65 11.23 -3.01
CA ALA A 75 -1.38 11.02 -3.68
C ALA A 75 -1.58 10.20 -4.93
N CYS A 76 -0.82 10.50 -5.97
CA CYS A 76 -0.75 9.64 -7.15
C CYS A 76 0.69 9.43 -7.61
N VAL A 77 0.96 8.21 -8.08
CA VAL A 77 2.23 7.81 -8.71
C VAL A 77 1.96 7.57 -10.19
N CYS A 78 2.74 8.22 -11.05
CA CYS A 78 2.65 8.06 -12.49
C CYS A 78 3.73 7.12 -13.03
N LYS A 79 3.53 6.61 -14.25
CA LYS A 79 4.43 5.65 -14.92
C LYS A 79 5.87 6.16 -15.12
N ASP A 80 6.05 7.47 -15.22
CA ASP A 80 7.38 8.09 -15.28
C ASP A 80 8.12 8.06 -13.92
N GLY A 81 7.43 7.67 -12.85
CA GLY A 81 7.92 7.63 -11.48
C GLY A 81 7.69 8.93 -10.70
N SER A 82 6.92 9.88 -11.23
CA SER A 82 6.56 11.10 -10.52
C SER A 82 5.51 10.82 -9.44
N LEU A 83 5.69 11.46 -8.28
CA LEU A 83 4.72 11.46 -7.18
C LEU A 83 4.17 12.88 -7.00
N SER A 84 2.85 13.01 -6.89
CA SER A 84 2.20 14.30 -6.62
C SER A 84 1.04 14.16 -5.65
N LEU A 85 0.81 15.23 -4.87
CA LEU A 85 -0.30 15.40 -3.95
C LEU A 85 -1.29 16.41 -4.50
N TRP A 86 -2.57 16.03 -4.48
CA TRP A 86 -3.68 16.82 -4.95
C TRP A 86 -4.71 16.94 -3.83
N GLU A 87 -5.20 18.15 -3.60
CA GLU A 87 -6.19 18.46 -2.57
C GLU A 87 -7.47 18.95 -3.23
N GLU A 88 -8.58 18.52 -2.68
CA GLU A 88 -9.89 19.03 -3.03
C GLU A 88 -10.08 20.41 -2.41
N VAL A 89 -10.32 21.39 -3.27
CA VAL A 89 -10.53 22.78 -2.87
C VAL A 89 -11.90 23.22 -3.33
N VAL A 90 -12.69 23.69 -2.37
CA VAL A 90 -13.99 24.32 -2.59
C VAL A 90 -13.85 25.81 -2.29
N GLU A 91 -13.81 26.63 -3.34
CA GLU A 91 -13.80 28.09 -3.23
C GLU A 91 -15.20 28.65 -3.52
N ASP A 92 -15.61 29.68 -2.76
CA ASP A 92 -16.90 30.33 -2.96
C ASP A 92 -17.05 30.79 -4.43
N ALA A 93 -18.15 30.35 -5.07
CA ALA A 93 -18.52 30.57 -6.47
C ALA A 93 -17.78 29.77 -7.55
N GLN A 94 -16.88 28.83 -7.21
CA GLN A 94 -16.29 27.89 -8.18
C GLN A 94 -16.80 26.45 -7.99
N PRO A 95 -16.88 25.64 -9.07
CA PRO A 95 -17.11 24.21 -8.92
C PRO A 95 -15.94 23.57 -8.18
N LEU A 96 -16.19 22.43 -7.52
CA LEU A 96 -15.16 21.62 -6.86
C LEU A 96 -13.97 21.38 -7.79
N GLN A 97 -12.76 21.68 -7.31
CA GLN A 97 -11.52 21.49 -8.06
C GLN A 97 -10.49 20.72 -7.25
N TRP A 98 -9.71 19.89 -7.93
CA TRP A 98 -8.51 19.29 -7.36
C TRP A 98 -7.30 20.13 -7.75
N LYS A 99 -6.60 20.68 -6.76
CA LYS A 99 -5.41 21.53 -6.96
C LYS A 99 -4.14 20.78 -6.56
N LEU A 100 -3.07 20.98 -7.32
CA LEU A 100 -1.75 20.40 -7.01
C LEU A 100 -1.14 21.10 -5.79
N CYS A 101 -0.89 20.34 -4.72
CA CYS A 101 -0.27 20.86 -3.49
C CYS A 101 1.24 20.67 -3.48
N LYS A 102 1.71 19.48 -3.89
CA LYS A 102 3.13 19.15 -3.92
C LYS A 102 3.47 18.18 -5.04
N SER A 103 4.61 18.39 -5.69
CA SER A 103 5.20 17.41 -6.60
C SER A 103 6.58 17.00 -6.08
N PHE A 104 6.80 15.69 -5.98
CA PHE A 104 8.04 15.06 -5.59
C PHE A 104 8.73 14.56 -6.86
N LYS A 105 9.54 15.43 -7.46
CA LYS A 105 10.34 15.05 -8.65
C LYS A 105 11.70 14.59 -8.20
N ASN A 106 12.02 13.32 -8.46
CA ASN A 106 13.37 12.80 -8.26
C ASN A 106 14.03 12.57 -9.62
N LYS A 107 15.20 13.19 -9.86
CA LYS A 107 15.83 13.18 -11.20
C LYS A 107 16.48 11.85 -11.56
N SER A 108 16.73 10.97 -10.58
CA SER A 108 17.54 9.76 -10.74
C SER A 108 16.81 8.45 -10.46
N THR A 109 15.63 8.49 -9.85
CA THR A 109 14.92 7.29 -9.36
C THR A 109 13.42 7.44 -9.55
N GLN A 110 12.75 6.37 -9.94
CA GLN A 110 11.30 6.35 -10.11
C GLN A 110 10.62 5.93 -8.80
N VAL A 111 9.51 6.58 -8.46
CA VAL A 111 8.64 6.09 -7.38
C VAL A 111 7.87 4.89 -7.90
N LEU A 112 7.96 3.76 -7.18
CA LEU A 112 7.26 2.52 -7.50
C LEU A 112 6.01 2.35 -6.63
N ASP A 113 6.10 2.75 -5.36
CA ASP A 113 4.97 2.66 -4.45
C ASP A 113 4.96 3.79 -3.41
N VAL A 114 3.78 4.13 -2.91
CA VAL A 114 3.54 5.12 -1.87
C VAL A 114 2.45 4.64 -0.92
N GLN A 115 2.62 4.92 0.38
CA GLN A 115 1.60 4.68 1.40
C GLN A 115 1.68 5.74 2.49
N PHE A 116 0.52 6.17 3.01
CA PHE A 116 0.44 7.04 4.17
C PHE A 116 0.35 6.24 5.46
N GLY A 117 0.92 6.83 6.51
CA GLY A 117 0.93 6.28 7.85
C GLY A 117 0.70 7.36 8.89
N VAL A 118 -0.35 7.23 9.68
CA VAL A 118 -0.60 8.12 10.82
C VAL A 118 0.25 7.63 11.98
N CYS A 119 1.12 8.51 12.48
CA CYS A 119 1.83 8.32 13.75
C CYS A 119 1.16 9.18 14.83
N SER A 120 1.42 8.89 16.11
CA SER A 120 0.85 9.65 17.23
C SER A 120 1.08 11.17 17.17
N THR A 121 2.16 11.63 16.50
CA THR A 121 2.56 13.05 16.46
C THR A 121 2.55 13.68 15.07
N SER A 122 2.46 12.90 13.99
CA SER A 122 2.68 13.39 12.63
C SER A 122 2.11 12.46 11.58
N LEU A 123 1.77 13.00 10.41
CA LEU A 123 1.55 12.18 9.21
C LEU A 123 2.90 11.83 8.57
N LYS A 124 3.08 10.55 8.25
CA LYS A 124 4.23 10.06 7.48
C LYS A 124 3.78 9.53 6.13
N MET A 125 4.66 9.66 5.14
CA MET A 125 4.48 9.12 3.79
C MET A 125 5.72 8.29 3.45
N VAL A 126 5.51 7.00 3.21
CA VAL A 126 6.56 6.06 2.84
C VAL A 126 6.54 5.88 1.35
N VAL A 127 7.72 5.99 0.72
CA VAL A 127 7.90 5.92 -0.73
C VAL A 127 8.95 4.86 -1.04
N ALA A 128 8.61 3.87 -1.86
CA ALA A 128 9.55 2.89 -2.39
C ALA A 128 10.05 3.33 -3.77
N CYS A 129 11.37 3.33 -3.96
CA CYS A 129 12.02 3.80 -5.17
C CYS A 129 12.59 2.65 -6.00
N SER A 130 12.74 2.89 -7.31
CA SER A 130 13.21 1.90 -8.27
C SER A 130 14.65 1.42 -8.02
N ASP A 131 15.47 2.14 -7.28
CA ASP A 131 16.83 1.73 -6.91
C ASP A 131 16.90 0.84 -5.65
N GLY A 132 15.74 0.54 -5.04
CA GLY A 132 15.63 -0.23 -3.80
C GLY A 132 15.74 0.62 -2.53
N HIS A 133 15.81 1.96 -2.65
CA HIS A 133 15.70 2.85 -1.52
C HIS A 133 14.24 3.03 -1.10
N VAL A 134 14.09 3.27 0.19
CA VAL A 134 12.83 3.65 0.84
C VAL A 134 13.07 5.03 1.44
N LYS A 135 12.19 5.96 1.11
CA LYS A 135 12.21 7.33 1.65
C LYS A 135 10.97 7.51 2.52
N VAL A 136 11.18 7.99 3.74
CA VAL A 136 10.09 8.35 4.66
C VAL A 136 10.06 9.85 4.77
N TYR A 137 8.92 10.44 4.41
CA TYR A 137 8.64 11.86 4.54
C TYR A 137 7.73 12.09 5.73
N GLU A 138 7.92 13.22 6.40
CA GLU A 138 7.09 13.66 7.52
C GLU A 138 6.46 15.00 7.17
N LEU A 139 5.17 15.13 7.45
CA LEU A 139 4.44 16.39 7.31
C LEU A 139 4.74 17.28 8.51
N ILE A 140 5.39 18.41 8.25
CA ILE A 140 5.81 19.35 9.31
C ILE A 140 4.64 20.21 9.81
N ASP A 141 3.75 20.59 8.90
CA ASP A 141 2.58 21.40 9.21
C ASP A 141 1.31 20.66 8.78
N PRO A 142 0.53 20.10 9.72
CA PRO A 142 -0.75 19.45 9.45
C PRO A 142 -1.77 20.34 8.72
N LEU A 143 -1.64 21.67 8.81
CA LEU A 143 -2.53 22.63 8.16
C LEU A 143 -2.10 22.95 6.72
N GLU A 144 -0.86 22.61 6.34
CA GLU A 144 -0.32 22.88 5.01
C GLU A 144 0.29 21.61 4.39
N LEU A 145 -0.51 20.87 3.61
CA LEU A 145 -0.11 19.63 2.90
C LEU A 145 1.08 19.77 1.94
N LYS A 146 1.62 20.96 1.72
CA LYS A 146 2.80 21.22 0.88
C LYS A 146 4.14 21.07 1.61
N ASN A 147 4.14 21.07 2.95
CA ASN A 147 5.32 21.16 3.81
C ASN A 147 5.83 19.78 4.28
N TRP A 148 6.27 18.96 3.34
CA TRP A 148 6.88 17.67 3.61
C TRP A 148 8.40 17.74 3.72
N GLN A 149 8.97 17.07 4.71
CA GLN A 149 10.40 16.95 4.92
C GLN A 149 10.84 15.48 4.83
N LEU A 150 12.01 15.21 4.24
CA LEU A 150 12.61 13.88 4.26
C LEU A 150 13.12 13.58 5.68
N GLN A 151 12.55 12.56 6.32
CA GLN A 151 12.87 12.13 7.67
C GLN A 151 13.90 10.99 7.67
N ALA A 152 13.77 10.04 6.76
CA ALA A 152 14.71 8.94 6.63
C ALA A 152 14.86 8.47 5.17
N GLU A 153 16.05 7.96 4.85
CA GLU A 153 16.34 7.27 3.61
C GLU A 153 17.24 6.06 3.91
N PHE A 154 16.80 4.88 3.49
CA PHE A 154 17.51 3.63 3.71
C PHE A 154 17.25 2.65 2.58
N GLN A 155 18.04 1.58 2.50
CA GLN A 155 17.89 0.56 1.46
C GLN A 155 17.35 -0.74 2.06
N ASN A 156 16.41 -1.37 1.36
CA ASN A 156 15.86 -2.66 1.78
C ASN A 156 16.68 -3.81 1.19
N VAL A 157 17.68 -4.27 1.94
CA VAL A 157 18.62 -5.32 1.50
C VAL A 157 18.62 -6.49 2.47
N ILE A 158 18.75 -7.73 1.99
CA ILE A 158 18.87 -8.94 2.83
C ILE A 158 20.09 -8.81 3.76
N ASP A 159 21.25 -8.45 3.20
CA ASP A 159 22.53 -8.25 3.91
C ASP A 159 23.20 -6.92 3.49
N SER A 160 24.08 -6.38 4.34
CA SER A 160 24.86 -5.17 4.05
C SER A 160 25.69 -5.34 2.78
N LEU A 161 25.45 -4.50 1.76
CA LEU A 161 25.97 -4.74 0.40
C LEU A 161 27.47 -4.48 0.26
N SER A 162 28.16 -5.41 -0.40
CA SER A 162 29.26 -5.10 -1.32
C SER A 162 28.71 -4.32 -2.51
N THR A 163 29.37 -3.23 -2.90
CA THR A 163 29.07 -2.36 -4.07
C THR A 163 28.50 -3.11 -5.28
N PHE A 164 27.24 -2.86 -5.63
CA PHE A 164 26.64 -3.33 -6.89
C PHE A 164 26.39 -2.17 -7.87
N ALA A 165 26.54 -2.50 -9.15
CA ALA A 165 26.18 -1.67 -10.30
C ALA A 165 24.67 -1.36 -10.33
N LYS A 166 24.25 -0.41 -11.18
CA LYS A 166 22.85 0.07 -11.38
C LYS A 166 21.80 -1.02 -11.13
N THR A 167 21.27 -1.08 -9.90
CA THR A 167 20.16 -1.94 -9.52
C THR A 167 18.85 -1.24 -9.87
N SER A 168 17.89 -1.99 -10.40
CA SER A 168 16.52 -1.51 -10.62
C SER A 168 15.52 -2.56 -10.18
N CYS A 169 14.60 -2.17 -9.32
CA CYS A 169 13.38 -2.89 -8.98
C CYS A 169 12.33 -2.61 -10.07
N LEU A 170 11.52 -3.62 -10.35
CA LEU A 170 10.44 -3.61 -11.33
C LEU A 170 9.14 -3.07 -10.71
N SER A 171 8.85 -3.50 -9.48
CA SER A 171 7.74 -3.00 -8.68
C SER A 171 8.08 -3.06 -7.19
N ALA A 172 7.26 -2.39 -6.39
CA ALA A 172 7.32 -2.43 -4.94
C ALA A 172 5.89 -2.48 -4.38
N SER A 173 5.74 -2.99 -3.17
CA SER A 173 4.49 -2.95 -2.44
C SER A 173 4.78 -2.58 -0.99
N ILE A 174 4.04 -1.61 -0.47
CA ILE A 174 4.08 -1.12 0.90
C ILE A 174 2.69 -1.28 1.51
N SER A 175 2.64 -1.76 2.75
CA SER A 175 1.42 -1.75 3.55
C SER A 175 1.74 -1.25 4.96
N TRP A 176 1.06 -0.19 5.36
CA TRP A 176 1.22 0.41 6.69
C TRP A 176 0.48 -0.39 7.75
N ASN A 177 1.02 -0.49 8.97
CA ASN A 177 0.33 -1.13 10.08
C ASN A 177 -0.93 -0.32 10.45
N PRO A 178 -2.16 -0.87 10.29
CA PRO A 178 -3.43 -0.13 10.46
C PRO A 178 -3.79 0.28 11.92
N GLN A 179 -2.81 0.57 12.77
CA GLN A 179 -2.96 0.69 14.22
C GLN A 179 -4.07 1.64 14.68
N LYS A 180 -4.73 1.26 15.78
CA LYS A 180 -5.78 2.03 16.46
C LYS A 180 -5.44 2.42 17.91
N GLY A 181 -4.18 2.27 18.36
CA GLY A 181 -3.79 2.50 19.75
C GLY A 181 -2.57 3.41 19.90
N GLU A 182 -2.50 4.16 21.00
CA GLU A 182 -1.45 5.17 21.28
C GLU A 182 -0.07 4.58 21.64
N SER A 183 0.02 3.27 21.91
CA SER A 183 1.18 2.66 22.55
C SER A 183 2.11 1.85 21.64
N GLN A 184 1.75 1.67 20.37
CA GLN A 184 2.58 0.92 19.42
C GLN A 184 3.42 1.87 18.56
N GLU A 185 4.64 1.45 18.23
CA GLU A 185 5.52 2.20 17.35
C GLU A 185 4.99 2.16 15.91
N ALA A 186 5.32 3.19 15.13
CA ALA A 186 4.90 3.27 13.74
C ALA A 186 5.64 2.21 12.92
N SER A 187 4.88 1.34 12.25
CA SER A 187 5.45 0.22 11.52
C SER A 187 4.79 0.03 10.16
N PHE A 188 5.55 -0.49 9.20
CA PHE A 188 5.04 -0.88 7.89
C PHE A 188 5.80 -2.07 7.36
N VAL A 189 5.16 -2.82 6.46
CA VAL A 189 5.80 -3.89 5.69
C VAL A 189 6.06 -3.38 4.28
N LEU A 190 7.19 -3.78 3.72
CA LEU A 190 7.48 -3.57 2.31
C LEU A 190 8.03 -4.83 1.65
N GLY A 191 7.85 -4.94 0.34
CA GLY A 191 8.56 -5.89 -0.50
C GLY A 191 8.88 -5.29 -1.86
N PHE A 192 10.01 -5.70 -2.44
CA PHE A 192 10.38 -5.34 -3.81
C PHE A 192 10.30 -6.57 -4.72
N ASN A 193 9.88 -6.32 -5.95
CA ASN A 193 10.11 -7.21 -7.07
C ASN A 193 11.30 -6.68 -7.88
N SER A 194 12.45 -7.32 -7.75
CA SER A 194 13.68 -6.97 -8.46
C SER A 194 14.32 -8.21 -9.09
N ASN A 195 15.08 -7.99 -10.16
CA ASN A 195 16.01 -8.98 -10.69
C ASN A 195 17.25 -9.14 -9.80
N THR A 196 17.46 -8.22 -8.85
CA THR A 196 18.52 -8.31 -7.83
C THR A 196 17.95 -8.94 -6.58
N GLN A 197 18.21 -10.24 -6.37
CA GLN A 197 17.64 -11.03 -5.27
C GLN A 197 17.84 -10.40 -3.89
N GLN A 198 18.96 -9.72 -3.66
CA GLN A 198 19.27 -9.06 -2.39
C GLN A 198 18.26 -7.96 -2.01
N LEU A 199 17.50 -7.41 -2.97
CA LEU A 199 16.50 -6.37 -2.72
C LEU A 199 15.11 -6.94 -2.43
N ASN A 200 14.87 -8.22 -2.74
CA ASN A 200 13.54 -8.84 -2.68
C ASN A 200 13.13 -9.30 -1.27
N SER A 201 13.79 -8.79 -0.21
CA SER A 201 13.45 -9.16 1.16
C SER A 201 12.14 -8.49 1.57
N SER A 202 11.10 -9.25 1.93
CA SER A 202 9.95 -8.64 2.59
C SER A 202 10.30 -8.36 4.06
N LYS A 203 10.24 -7.10 4.48
CA LYS A 203 10.63 -6.69 5.84
C LYS A 203 9.59 -5.82 6.50
N VAL A 204 9.44 -6.01 7.81
CA VAL A 204 8.74 -5.09 8.70
C VAL A 204 9.75 -4.09 9.23
N TRP A 205 9.45 -2.83 8.98
CA TRP A 205 10.21 -1.69 9.50
C TRP A 205 9.40 -1.02 10.59
N GLU A 206 10.07 -0.69 11.69
CA GLU A 206 9.49 -0.03 12.85
C GLU A 206 10.29 1.23 13.17
N PHE A 207 9.60 2.26 13.63
CA PHE A 207 10.20 3.54 13.96
C PHE A 207 10.62 3.60 15.43
N ASP A 208 11.92 3.42 15.65
CA ASP A 208 12.59 3.55 16.95
C ASP A 208 12.62 5.03 17.35
N GLN A 209 11.69 5.42 18.22
CA GLN A 209 11.54 6.79 18.70
C GLN A 209 12.75 7.25 19.52
N ALA A 210 13.39 6.34 20.26
CA ALA A 210 14.51 6.68 21.14
C ALA A 210 15.73 7.13 20.34
N HIS A 211 15.97 6.54 19.16
CA HIS A 211 17.07 6.89 18.29
C HIS A 211 16.66 7.66 17.03
N ASN A 212 15.36 7.97 16.88
CA ASN A 212 14.78 8.68 15.74
C ASN A 212 15.19 8.06 14.39
N ARG A 213 15.02 6.73 14.25
CA ARG A 213 15.40 5.99 13.04
C ARG A 213 14.44 4.84 12.76
N TRP A 214 14.42 4.41 11.51
CA TRP A 214 13.73 3.18 11.12
C TRP A 214 14.65 1.98 11.24
N VAL A 215 14.16 0.92 11.86
CA VAL A 215 14.90 -0.33 12.05
C VAL A 215 14.10 -1.51 11.49
N PRO A 216 14.76 -2.48 10.83
CA PRO A 216 14.10 -3.70 10.38
C PRO A 216 13.91 -4.63 11.58
N VAL A 217 12.67 -4.86 11.99
CA VAL A 217 12.33 -5.68 13.16
C VAL A 217 11.92 -7.11 12.78
N ALA A 218 11.53 -7.36 11.54
CA ALA A 218 11.26 -8.70 11.05
C ALA A 218 11.56 -8.83 9.54
N GLU A 219 11.96 -10.04 9.14
CA GLU A 219 12.08 -10.46 7.73
C GLU A 219 11.10 -11.61 7.48
N LEU A 220 10.15 -11.39 6.57
CA LEU A 220 9.04 -12.31 6.26
C LEU A 220 9.45 -13.28 5.14
N ALA A 221 10.53 -14.01 5.38
CA ALA A 221 11.02 -15.04 4.47
C ALA A 221 11.67 -16.18 5.26
N LEU A 222 11.36 -17.42 4.88
CA LEU A 222 12.14 -18.56 5.36
C LEU A 222 13.54 -18.51 4.74
N PRO A 223 14.57 -19.13 5.34
CA PRO A 223 15.93 -19.14 4.78
C PRO A 223 16.00 -19.63 3.32
N ALA A 224 15.12 -20.56 2.93
CA ALA A 224 15.02 -21.09 1.56
C ALA A 224 14.20 -20.22 0.59
N ASP A 225 13.49 -19.21 1.12
CA ASP A 225 12.66 -18.27 0.36
C ASP A 225 13.36 -16.90 0.20
N LYS A 226 14.54 -16.72 0.79
CA LYS A 226 15.30 -15.46 0.71
C LYS A 226 15.67 -15.12 -0.73
N GLY A 227 15.21 -13.95 -1.17
CA GLY A 227 15.49 -13.42 -2.52
C GLY A 227 14.38 -13.69 -3.55
N ASP A 228 13.32 -14.41 -3.16
CA ASP A 228 12.12 -14.55 -3.99
C ASP A 228 11.46 -13.19 -4.24
N GLN A 229 11.07 -12.91 -5.49
CA GLN A 229 10.41 -11.67 -5.87
C GLN A 229 9.10 -11.50 -5.10
N VAL A 230 8.91 -10.32 -4.50
CA VAL A 230 7.69 -9.99 -3.77
C VAL A 230 6.80 -9.13 -4.66
N TYR A 231 5.63 -9.66 -5.01
CA TYR A 231 4.70 -8.96 -5.92
C TYR A 231 3.80 -7.96 -5.17
N SER A 232 3.29 -8.36 -4.00
CA SER A 232 2.38 -7.56 -3.19
C SER A 232 2.53 -7.92 -1.70
N VAL A 233 2.29 -6.96 -0.82
CA VAL A 233 2.21 -7.17 0.64
C VAL A 233 0.96 -6.50 1.20
N ALA A 234 0.36 -7.09 2.23
CA ALA A 234 -0.80 -6.53 2.91
C ALA A 234 -0.80 -6.84 4.40
N TRP A 235 -0.85 -5.79 5.23
CA TRP A 235 -0.94 -5.88 6.68
C TRP A 235 -2.41 -5.90 7.12
N ALA A 236 -2.82 -6.92 7.88
CA ALA A 236 -4.19 -7.06 8.34
C ALA A 236 -4.49 -6.15 9.53
N PRO A 237 -5.65 -5.46 9.59
CA PRO A 237 -6.09 -4.77 10.80
C PRO A 237 -6.14 -5.72 11.99
N ASN A 238 -5.49 -5.40 13.10
CA ASN A 238 -5.47 -6.25 14.28
C ASN A 238 -6.56 -5.86 15.29
N ILE A 239 -7.64 -6.63 15.34
CA ILE A 239 -8.71 -6.47 16.32
C ILE A 239 -8.66 -7.63 17.31
N GLY A 240 -7.95 -7.44 18.42
CA GLY A 240 -7.95 -8.36 19.56
C GLY A 240 -7.08 -9.60 19.42
N ARG A 241 -6.18 -9.66 18.42
CA ARG A 241 -5.16 -10.73 18.33
C ARG A 241 -3.90 -10.30 19.07
N SER A 242 -3.20 -11.25 19.68
CA SER A 242 -1.90 -11.04 20.34
C SER A 242 -0.71 -11.04 19.37
N TYR A 243 -0.99 -11.06 18.07
CA TYR A 243 -0.02 -11.11 16.98
C TYR A 243 -0.59 -10.36 15.78
N GLU A 244 0.31 -9.85 14.95
CA GLU A 244 -0.01 -9.22 13.69
C GLU A 244 -0.09 -10.27 12.57
N VAL A 245 -0.93 -10.02 11.57
CA VAL A 245 -1.07 -10.89 10.41
C VAL A 245 -0.67 -10.13 9.16
N ILE A 246 0.29 -10.68 8.40
CA ILE A 246 0.79 -10.06 7.17
C ILE A 246 0.76 -11.09 6.05
N ALA A 247 0.19 -10.70 4.91
CA ALA A 247 0.23 -11.47 3.68
C ALA A 247 1.37 -10.98 2.78
N VAL A 248 2.16 -11.91 2.24
CA VAL A 248 3.26 -11.64 1.31
C VAL A 248 3.07 -12.53 0.09
N SER A 249 2.87 -11.95 -1.09
CA SER A 249 2.78 -12.72 -2.34
C SER A 249 4.13 -12.79 -3.03
N THR A 250 4.47 -14.01 -3.46
CA THR A 250 5.74 -14.34 -4.14
C THR A 250 5.45 -15.24 -5.34
N ASN A 251 6.49 -15.61 -6.08
CA ASN A 251 6.45 -16.64 -7.12
C ASN A 251 5.93 -18.01 -6.63
N LYS A 252 6.00 -18.31 -5.33
CA LYS A 252 5.53 -19.56 -4.72
C LYS A 252 4.06 -19.53 -4.31
N GLY A 253 3.41 -18.37 -4.37
CA GLY A 253 2.06 -18.13 -3.86
C GLY A 253 2.03 -17.10 -2.74
N ILE A 254 0.95 -17.09 -1.96
CA ILE A 254 0.71 -16.09 -0.93
C ILE A 254 1.02 -16.69 0.43
N ALA A 255 2.09 -16.23 1.08
CA ALA A 255 2.44 -16.63 2.42
C ALA A 255 1.70 -15.77 3.45
N ILE A 256 1.07 -16.40 4.44
CA ILE A 256 0.49 -15.72 5.60
C ILE A 256 1.45 -15.87 6.78
N TRP A 257 1.80 -14.74 7.38
CA TRP A 257 2.73 -14.65 8.48
C TRP A 257 2.05 -14.13 9.74
N HIS A 258 2.33 -14.78 10.87
CA HIS A 258 2.11 -14.21 12.19
C HIS A 258 3.39 -13.53 12.65
N VAL A 259 3.28 -12.27 13.09
CA VAL A 259 4.37 -11.50 13.66
C VAL A 259 4.04 -11.22 15.13
N GLY A 260 4.90 -11.68 16.03
CA GLY A 260 4.73 -11.47 17.47
C GLY A 260 4.92 -10.01 17.85
N SER A 261 4.33 -9.61 18.98
CA SER A 261 4.43 -8.22 19.49
C SER A 261 5.63 -7.99 20.41
N ASN A 262 6.28 -9.06 20.89
CA ASN A 262 7.38 -8.96 21.84
C ASN A 262 8.72 -9.13 21.11
N PRO A 263 9.58 -8.11 21.08
CA PRO A 263 10.91 -8.24 20.51
C PRO A 263 11.80 -9.13 21.38
N ASP A 264 12.73 -9.83 20.73
CA ASP A 264 13.82 -10.54 21.40
C ASP A 264 14.92 -9.57 21.91
N LEU A 265 16.00 -10.12 22.46
CA LEU A 265 17.12 -9.33 22.99
C LEU A 265 17.83 -8.46 21.93
N ASP A 266 17.70 -8.82 20.65
CA ASP A 266 18.28 -8.09 19.52
C ASP A 266 17.27 -7.12 18.87
N GLY A 267 16.07 -6.98 19.45
CA GLY A 267 15.01 -6.11 18.93
C GLY A 267 14.22 -6.71 17.76
N ARG A 268 14.35 -8.01 17.49
CA ARG A 268 13.62 -8.69 16.40
C ARG A 268 12.31 -9.30 16.89
N LEU A 269 11.27 -9.14 16.09
CA LEU A 269 9.97 -9.78 16.33
C LEU A 269 10.00 -11.22 15.86
N SER A 270 9.37 -12.11 16.63
CA SER A 270 9.19 -13.50 16.22
C SER A 270 8.26 -13.58 15.01
N VAL A 271 8.67 -14.33 13.97
CA VAL A 271 7.87 -14.54 12.76
C VAL A 271 7.56 -16.03 12.57
N GLU A 272 6.31 -16.33 12.21
CA GLU A 272 5.86 -17.69 11.92
C GLU A 272 5.05 -17.70 10.62
N LYS A 273 5.45 -18.54 9.66
CA LYS A 273 4.68 -18.77 8.42
C LYS A 273 3.58 -19.78 8.72
N VAL A 274 2.33 -19.32 8.78
CA VAL A 274 1.19 -20.16 9.18
C VAL A 274 0.44 -20.78 8.00
N ALA A 275 0.55 -20.18 6.81
CA ALA A 275 -0.03 -20.75 5.61
C ALA A 275 0.74 -20.36 4.34
N LEU A 276 0.58 -21.19 3.31
CA LEU A 276 0.93 -20.89 1.94
C LEU A 276 -0.30 -21.13 1.08
N LEU A 277 -0.89 -20.06 0.57
CA LEU A 277 -2.08 -20.10 -0.27
C LEU A 277 -1.65 -20.24 -1.72
N SER A 278 -2.00 -21.38 -2.30
CA SER A 278 -1.71 -21.71 -3.70
C SER A 278 -3.03 -21.81 -4.44
N GLY A 279 -3.27 -20.87 -5.35
CA GLY A 279 -4.52 -20.82 -6.12
C GLY A 279 -4.40 -19.93 -7.35
N HIS A 280 -3.70 -18.79 -7.25
CA HIS A 280 -3.44 -17.94 -8.40
C HIS A 280 -2.49 -18.59 -9.41
N GLY A 281 -2.87 -18.55 -10.68
CA GLY A 281 -2.07 -19.01 -11.82
C GLY A 281 -1.04 -17.97 -12.30
N GLY A 282 -0.30 -17.35 -11.39
CA GLY A 282 0.73 -16.35 -11.70
C GLY A 282 0.87 -15.27 -10.64
N GLU A 283 1.26 -14.07 -11.05
CA GLU A 283 1.57 -12.96 -10.15
C GLU A 283 0.30 -12.42 -9.49
N VAL A 284 0.37 -12.18 -8.18
CA VAL A 284 -0.71 -11.52 -7.42
C VAL A 284 -0.44 -10.03 -7.44
N TRP A 285 -1.34 -9.25 -8.03
CA TRP A 285 -1.16 -7.81 -8.25
C TRP A 285 -1.58 -6.99 -7.03
N GLN A 286 -2.71 -7.35 -6.41
CA GLN A 286 -3.24 -6.61 -5.27
C GLN A 286 -3.78 -7.58 -4.21
N MET A 287 -3.60 -7.17 -2.96
CA MET A 287 -4.11 -7.86 -1.78
C MET A 287 -4.71 -6.84 -0.83
N GLU A 288 -5.91 -7.10 -0.33
CA GLU A 288 -6.61 -6.20 0.60
C GLU A 288 -7.31 -7.01 1.68
N TRP A 289 -7.14 -6.59 2.93
CA TRP A 289 -7.83 -7.17 4.07
C TRP A 289 -9.16 -6.47 4.30
N ASP A 290 -10.16 -7.23 4.75
CA ASP A 290 -11.37 -6.63 5.27
C ASP A 290 -11.10 -5.84 6.56
N MET A 291 -12.04 -4.99 6.98
CA MET A 291 -11.89 -4.16 8.17
C MET A 291 -11.71 -4.96 9.47
N SER A 292 -12.14 -6.22 9.51
CA SER A 292 -11.92 -7.11 10.66
C SER A 292 -10.56 -7.82 10.64
N GLY A 293 -9.85 -7.80 9.51
CA GLY A 293 -8.57 -8.48 9.31
C GLY A 293 -8.68 -10.01 9.29
N MET A 294 -9.86 -10.54 8.95
CA MET A 294 -10.19 -11.97 8.94
C MET A 294 -10.25 -12.55 7.53
N THR A 295 -10.64 -11.74 6.55
CA THR A 295 -10.77 -12.14 5.14
C THR A 295 -9.80 -11.35 4.28
N LEU A 296 -9.04 -12.06 3.47
CA LEU A 296 -8.11 -11.50 2.50
C LEU A 296 -8.70 -11.62 1.09
N ALA A 297 -8.81 -10.52 0.37
CA ALA A 297 -9.14 -10.49 -1.04
C ALA A 297 -7.87 -10.37 -1.88
N THR A 298 -7.75 -11.15 -2.95
CA THR A 298 -6.55 -11.19 -3.81
C THR A 298 -6.93 -11.18 -5.28
N THR A 299 -6.16 -10.46 -6.09
CA THR A 299 -6.29 -10.40 -7.55
C THR A 299 -4.96 -10.76 -8.20
N GLY A 300 -5.00 -11.39 -9.38
CA GLY A 300 -3.76 -11.80 -10.04
C GLY A 300 -3.86 -11.92 -11.55
N SER A 301 -2.74 -12.31 -12.16
CA SER A 301 -2.58 -12.42 -13.62
C SER A 301 -3.45 -13.48 -14.28
N ASP A 302 -4.01 -14.40 -13.49
CA ASP A 302 -5.00 -15.37 -13.94
C ASP A 302 -6.40 -14.77 -14.14
N GLY A 303 -6.57 -13.47 -13.85
CA GLY A 303 -7.84 -12.75 -14.01
C GLY A 303 -8.85 -13.07 -12.91
N MET A 304 -8.49 -13.87 -11.91
CA MET A 304 -9.41 -14.28 -10.85
C MET A 304 -9.36 -13.32 -9.67
N VAL A 305 -10.48 -13.17 -8.97
CA VAL A 305 -10.53 -12.61 -7.62
C VAL A 305 -10.78 -13.74 -6.63
N ARG A 306 -9.96 -13.87 -5.60
CA ARG A 306 -10.14 -14.90 -4.57
C ARG A 306 -10.31 -14.29 -3.19
N LEU A 307 -11.16 -14.91 -2.38
CA LEU A 307 -11.33 -14.60 -0.96
C LEU A 307 -10.77 -15.74 -0.12
N TRP A 308 -9.95 -15.40 0.86
CA TRP A 308 -9.30 -16.35 1.75
C TRP A 308 -9.69 -16.06 3.19
N GLN A 309 -9.97 -17.10 3.96
CA GLN A 309 -10.33 -16.99 5.37
C GLN A 309 -9.70 -18.13 6.17
N ALA A 310 -9.31 -17.84 7.41
CA ALA A 310 -8.91 -18.87 8.37
C ALA A 310 -10.13 -19.46 9.10
N ASN A 311 -10.17 -20.78 9.27
CA ASN A 311 -11.16 -21.41 10.13
C ASN A 311 -10.77 -21.29 11.62
N LEU A 312 -11.62 -21.80 12.52
CA LEU A 312 -11.39 -21.78 13.97
C LEU A 312 -10.10 -22.53 14.40
N ASN A 313 -9.57 -23.40 13.54
CA ASN A 313 -8.32 -24.13 13.79
C ASN A 313 -7.09 -23.38 13.24
N GLY A 314 -7.27 -22.16 12.72
CA GLY A 314 -6.19 -21.37 12.09
C GLY A 314 -5.81 -21.83 10.69
N VAL A 315 -6.56 -22.76 10.08
CA VAL A 315 -6.27 -23.25 8.73
C VAL A 315 -6.95 -22.35 7.70
N TRP A 316 -6.12 -21.80 6.82
CA TRP A 316 -6.54 -20.96 5.72
C TRP A 316 -7.13 -21.77 4.57
N HIS A 317 -8.24 -21.30 4.02
CA HIS A 317 -8.91 -21.90 2.88
C HIS A 317 -9.46 -20.83 1.95
N GLU A 318 -9.61 -21.20 0.67
CA GLU A 318 -10.34 -20.39 -0.31
C GLU A 318 -11.83 -20.44 0.04
N GLN A 319 -12.40 -19.28 0.34
CA GLN A 319 -13.82 -19.12 0.65
C GLN A 319 -14.65 -18.95 -0.61
N ALA A 320 -14.13 -18.21 -1.59
CA ALA A 320 -14.77 -17.97 -2.87
C ALA A 320 -13.73 -17.59 -3.94
N ALA A 321 -14.06 -17.88 -5.19
CA ALA A 321 -13.35 -17.41 -6.37
C ALA A 321 -14.35 -16.82 -7.36
N PHE A 322 -14.01 -15.66 -7.91
CA PHE A 322 -14.83 -14.93 -8.87
C PHE A 322 -14.06 -14.79 -10.18
N GLU A 323 -14.72 -15.14 -11.27
CA GLU A 323 -14.29 -14.82 -12.62
C GLU A 323 -14.85 -13.44 -13.01
N PRO A 324 -14.11 -12.60 -13.75
CA PRO A 324 -14.63 -11.34 -14.24
C PRO A 324 -15.82 -11.61 -15.14
N THR A 325 -16.97 -10.99 -14.85
CA THR A 325 -18.11 -11.00 -15.77
C THR A 325 -17.74 -10.14 -16.98
N SER A 326 -17.64 -10.78 -18.15
CA SER A 326 -17.40 -10.16 -19.45
C SER A 326 -18.44 -9.12 -19.84
#